data_AF-A0AAD6TGR3-F1
#
_entry.id   AF-A0AAD6TGR3-F1
#
_cell.length_a   1.000
_cell.length_b   1.000
_cell.length_c   1.000
_cell.angle_alpha   90.00
_cell.angle_beta   90.00
_cell.angle_gamma   90.00
#
_symmetry.space_group_name_H-M   'P 1'
#
loop_
_entity.id
_entity.type
_entity.pdbx_description
1 polymer ?
#
loop_
_entity_poly.entity_id
_entity_poly.type
_entity_poly.pdbx_seq_one_letter_code
_entity_poly.pdbx_strand_id
1 'polypeptide(L)' 'MLAMPAPPSLERYNGVPLVVMPDEAKALRELITLLYDPQCISSILEGEDFTLKMLGPTQLAKKYQVDWICKLVASQRRQ' A
#
# COMPACT_ATOMS: atom_id res chain seq x y z
N MET A 1 33.63 -28.17 7.90
CA MET A 1 32.18 -28.31 7.64
C MET A 1 31.62 -26.94 7.35
N LEU A 2 31.05 -26.72 6.16
CA LEU A 2 30.34 -25.49 5.82
C LEU A 2 28.90 -25.65 6.33
N ALA A 3 28.56 -24.97 7.42
CA ALA A 3 27.20 -24.94 7.94
C ALA A 3 26.36 -23.99 7.09
N MET A 4 25.18 -24.42 6.64
CA MET A 4 24.22 -23.51 6.01
C MET A 4 23.76 -22.48 7.05
N PRO A 5 23.60 -21.21 6.67
CA PRO A 5 23.05 -20.20 7.57
C PRO A 5 21.66 -20.68 8.02
N ALA A 6 21.42 -20.61 9.33
CA ALA A 6 20.13 -20.92 9.89
C ALA A 6 19.06 -20.05 9.19
N PRO A 7 17.90 -20.63 8.82
CA PRO A 7 16.83 -19.84 8.24
C PRO A 7 16.50 -18.69 9.20
N PRO A 8 16.33 -17.46 8.70
CA PRO A 8 15.98 -16.34 9.55
C PRO A 8 14.74 -16.72 10.37
N SER A 9 14.81 -16.57 11.69
CA SER A 9 13.66 -16.78 12.55
C SER A 9 12.54 -15.89 12.05
N LEU A 10 11.43 -16.49 11.62
CA LEU A 10 10.29 -15.74 11.11
C LEU A 10 9.71 -14.93 12.26
N GLU A 11 10.02 -13.63 12.31
CA GLU A 11 9.45 -12.73 13.31
C GLU A 11 7.91 -12.76 13.19
N ARG A 12 7.24 -12.71 14.34
CA ARG A 12 5.78 -12.75 14.41
C ARG A 12 5.26 -11.54 15.16
N TYR A 13 4.18 -10.96 14.65
CA TYR A 13 3.42 -9.91 15.31
C TYR A 13 2.04 -10.48 15.65
N ASN A 14 1.71 -10.53 16.95
CA ASN A 14 0.47 -11.16 17.45
C ASN A 14 0.23 -12.59 16.92
N GLY A 15 1.30 -13.38 16.80
CA GLY A 15 1.24 -14.76 16.30
C GLY A 15 1.20 -14.90 14.77
N VAL A 16 1.09 -13.80 14.02
CA VAL A 16 1.07 -13.78 12.54
C VAL A 16 2.48 -13.49 12.00
N PRO A 17 2.91 -14.11 10.88
CA PRO A 17 4.15 -13.75 10.21
C PRO A 17 4.27 -12.24 9.98
N LEU A 18 5.35 -11.65 10.50
CA LEU A 18 5.68 -10.26 10.23
C LEU A 18 6.25 -10.16 8.81
N VAL A 19 5.70 -9.25 8.01
CA VAL A 19 6.19 -8.95 6.66
C VAL A 19 6.75 -7.54 6.66
N VAL A 20 8.03 -7.42 6.33
CA VAL A 20 8.69 -6.12 6.17
C VAL A 20 8.46 -5.63 4.75
N MET A 21 7.79 -4.48 4.63
CA MET A 21 7.55 -3.81 3.36
C MET A 21 8.57 -2.67 3.22
N PRO A 22 9.39 -2.63 2.16
CA PRO A 22 10.43 -1.60 1.98
C PRO A 22 9.86 -0.27 1.47
N ASP A 23 8.54 -0.16 1.32
CA ASP A 23 7.88 1.01 0.75
C ASP A 23 7.68 2.11 1.77
N GLU A 24 7.49 3.33 1.27
CA GLU A 24 7.20 4.50 2.06
C GLU A 24 5.89 4.31 2.86
N ALA A 25 5.95 4.59 4.16
CA ALA A 25 4.90 4.21 5.10
C ALA A 25 3.56 4.92 4.83
N LYS A 26 3.58 6.19 4.41
CA LYS A 26 2.36 6.95 4.10
C LYS A 26 1.65 6.35 2.88
N ALA A 27 2.38 6.13 1.77
CA ALA A 27 1.83 5.53 0.56
C ALA A 27 1.28 4.11 0.81
N LEU A 28 1.97 3.30 1.63
CA LEU A 28 1.51 1.97 1.97
C LEU A 28 0.23 2.01 2.82
N ARG A 29 0.17 2.91 3.80
CA ARG A 29 -1.03 3.12 4.63
C ARG A 29 -2.22 3.52 3.77
N GLU A 30 -2.06 4.47 2.86
CA GLU A 30 -3.12 4.95 1.96
C GLU A 30 -3.60 3.83 1.01
N LEU A 31 -2.67 3.05 0.44
CA LEU A 31 -3.02 1.88 -0.37
C LEU A 31 -3.84 0.85 0.45
N ILE A 32 -3.38 0.51 1.65
CA ILE A 32 -4.10 -0.43 2.54
C ILE A 32 -5.47 0.14 2.91
N THR A 33 -5.55 1.43 3.20
CA THR A 33 -6.84 2.06 3.54
C THR A 33 -7.82 1.94 2.37
N LEU A 34 -7.38 2.21 1.14
CA LEU A 34 -8.21 2.04 -0.07
C LEU A 34 -8.60 0.58 -0.31
N LEU A 35 -7.73 -0.38 0.00
CA LEU A 35 -8.01 -1.81 -0.12
C LEU A 35 -9.15 -2.26 0.82
N TYR A 36 -9.17 -1.74 2.04
CA TYR A 36 -10.17 -2.11 3.05
C TYR A 36 -11.45 -1.26 2.96
N ASP A 37 -11.32 0.02 2.62
CA ASP A 37 -12.43 0.96 2.50
C ASP A 37 -12.25 1.87 1.26
N PRO A 38 -12.73 1.46 0.09
CA PRO A 38 -12.63 2.28 -1.13
C PRO A 38 -13.41 3.61 -1.04
N GLN A 39 -14.39 3.73 -0.14
CA GLN A 39 -15.25 4.92 -0.03
C GLN A 39 -14.54 6.08 0.66
N CYS A 40 -13.45 5.80 1.41
CA CYS A 40 -12.67 6.84 2.09
C CYS A 40 -11.78 7.68 1.17
N ILE A 41 -11.77 7.41 -0.15
CA ILE A 41 -10.91 8.11 -1.12
C ILE A 41 -11.07 9.63 -1.02
N SER A 42 -12.30 10.12 -0.82
CA SER A 42 -12.60 11.54 -0.64
C SER A 42 -11.85 12.13 0.55
N SER A 43 -11.84 11.42 1.69
CA SER A 43 -11.16 11.84 2.91
C SER A 43 -9.65 11.78 2.80
N ILE A 44 -9.12 10.80 2.06
CA ILE A 44 -7.68 10.74 1.75
C ILE A 44 -7.27 12.01 0.99
N LEU A 45 -8.13 12.53 0.12
CA LEU A 45 -7.85 13.64 -0.78
C LEU A 45 -8.02 15.03 -0.16
N GLU A 46 -8.59 15.16 1.04
CA GLU A 46 -8.87 16.48 1.65
C GLU A 46 -7.59 17.33 1.82
N GLY A 47 -7.61 18.58 1.35
CA GLY A 47 -6.62 19.60 1.69
C GLY A 47 -5.30 19.64 0.90
N GLU A 48 -5.07 18.74 -0.07
CA GLU A 48 -3.88 18.79 -0.95
C GLU A 48 -4.25 18.45 -2.41
N ASP A 49 -3.33 18.71 -3.34
CA ASP A 49 -3.49 18.34 -4.76
C ASP A 49 -3.69 16.82 -4.89
N PHE A 50 -4.83 16.43 -5.46
CA PHE A 50 -5.21 15.05 -5.76
C PHE A 50 -4.08 14.26 -6.42
N THR A 51 -3.39 14.88 -7.37
CA THR A 51 -2.34 14.22 -8.17
C THR A 51 -1.13 13.87 -7.32
N LEU A 52 -0.77 14.74 -6.37
CA LEU A 52 0.38 14.51 -5.48
C LEU A 52 0.05 13.42 -4.45
N LYS A 53 -1.13 13.47 -3.84
CA LYS A 53 -1.56 12.46 -2.85
C LYS A 53 -1.69 11.07 -3.46
N MET A 54 -2.30 10.96 -4.64
CA MET A 54 -2.53 9.65 -5.26
C MET A 54 -1.30 9.06 -5.95
N LEU A 55 -0.20 9.80 -6.08
CA LEU A 55 1.00 9.32 -6.77
C LEU A 55 1.57 8.05 -6.10
N GLY A 56 1.82 8.12 -4.80
CA GLY A 56 2.37 7.00 -4.02
C GLY A 56 1.48 5.76 -4.06
N PRO A 57 0.20 5.85 -3.65
CA PRO A 57 -0.72 4.72 -3.67
C PRO A 57 -0.91 4.13 -5.07
N THR A 58 -0.93 4.95 -6.11
CA THR A 58 -1.06 4.46 -7.50
C THR A 58 0.19 3.73 -7.96
N GLN A 59 1.39 4.18 -7.58
CA GLN A 59 2.64 3.48 -7.87
C GLN A 59 2.70 2.12 -7.15
N LEU A 60 2.32 2.08 -5.87
CA LEU A 60 2.27 0.84 -5.11
C LEU A 60 1.17 -0.11 -5.62
N ALA A 61 0.01 0.40 -6.02
CA ALA A 61 -1.05 -0.40 -6.63
C ALA A 61 -0.53 -1.11 -7.89
N LYS A 62 0.25 -0.44 -8.74
CA LYS A 62 0.90 -1.09 -9.89
C LYS A 62 1.95 -2.12 -9.47
N LYS A 63 2.79 -1.79 -8.50
CA LYS A 63 3.83 -2.69 -7.96
C LYS A 63 3.21 -4.00 -7.44
N TYR A 64 2.09 -3.90 -6.73
CA TYR A 64 1.38 -5.01 -6.12
C TYR A 64 0.24 -5.59 -6.98
N GLN A 65 0.12 -5.15 -8.24
CA GLN A 65 -0.88 -5.64 -9.20
C GLN A 65 -2.33 -5.50 -8.70
N VAL A 66 -2.61 -4.40 -8.00
CA VAL A 66 -3.94 -4.03 -7.50
C VAL A 66 -4.62 -3.06 -8.49
N ASP A 67 -4.86 -3.52 -9.71
CA ASP A 67 -5.27 -2.67 -10.84
C ASP A 67 -6.60 -1.94 -10.62
N TRP A 68 -7.49 -2.50 -9.82
CA TRP A 68 -8.78 -1.88 -9.54
C TRP A 68 -8.64 -0.57 -8.76
N ILE A 69 -7.60 -0.41 -7.93
CA ILE A 69 -7.31 0.86 -7.25
C ILE A 69 -6.90 1.92 -8.28
N CYS A 70 -6.08 1.57 -9.27
CA CYS A 70 -5.75 2.52 -10.34
C CYS A 70 -7.00 2.98 -11.10
N LYS A 71 -7.97 2.09 -11.33
CA LYS A 71 -9.26 2.43 -11.96
C LYS A 71 -10.12 3.32 -11.06
N LEU A 72 -10.16 3.02 -9.76
CA LEU A 72 -10.87 3.84 -8.77
C LEU A 72 -10.33 5.27 -8.77
N VAL A 73 -9.02 5.44 -8.64
CA VAL A 73 -8.35 6.75 -8.67
C VAL A 73 -8.64 7.48 -9.98
N ALA A 74 -8.58 6.79 -11.12
CA ALA A 74 -8.88 7.40 -12.42
C ALA A 74 -10.36 7.84 -12.56
N SER A 75 -11.30 7.19 -11.86
CA SER A 75 -12.71 7.60 -11.85
C SER A 75 -12.95 8.88 -11.05
N GLN A 76 -12.23 9.07 -9.94
CA GLN A 76 -12.34 10.28 -9.11
C GLN A 76 -11.78 11.53 -9.82
N ARG A 77 -10.84 11.36 -10.75
CA ARG A 77 -10.26 12.47 -11.52
C ARG A 77 -11.19 13.05 -12.61
N ARG A 78 -12.32 12.39 -12.89
CA ARG A 78 -13.31 12.83 -13.90
C ARG A 78 -14.49 13.59 -13.30
N GLN A 79 -14.60 13.61 -11.97
CA GLN A 79 -15.54 14.45 -11.23
C GLN A 79 -14.89 15.80 -10.94
#